data_AF-A0A1V5JZ34-F1
#
_entry.id   AF-A0A1V5JZ34-F1
#
_cell.length_a   1.000
_cell.length_b   1.000
_cell.length_c   1.000
_cell.angle_alpha   90.00
_cell.angle_beta   90.00
_cell.angle_gamma   90.00
#
_symmetry.space_group_name_H-M   'P 1'
#
loop_
_entity.id
_entity.type
_entity.pdbx_description
1 polymer ?
#
loop_
_entity_poly.entity_id
_entity_poly.type
_entity_poly.pdbx_seq_one_letter_code
_entity_poly.pdbx_strand_id
1 'polypeptide(L)'
;MGEPTAQGDAELNGFITLTVKEGLPIFQTGHLYSTPGVGGNLRLKRGSLASGGMVLVEEAMSDFNYDWVRVTLESSGEKLNLTAFINGAPARKLPLVYDPGKREFVREPQGKRSVDLKGLLLELRFREIDLKALLSGGSRVQWR
;
A
#
# COMPACT_ATOMS: atom_id res chain seq x y z
N MET A 1 -6.52 14.42 13.97
CA MET A 1 -6.14 13.02 14.25
C MET A 1 -6.66 12.19 13.09
N GLY A 2 -5.78 11.71 12.21
CA GLY A 2 -6.16 10.75 11.18
C GLY A 2 -5.95 9.36 11.75
N GLU A 3 -7.00 8.55 11.83
CA GLU A 3 -6.85 7.14 12.19
C GLU A 3 -5.90 6.47 11.19
N PRO A 4 -5.03 5.55 11.64
CA PRO A 4 -4.16 4.82 10.73
C PRO A 4 -5.01 4.19 9.62
N THR A 5 -4.74 4.58 8.38
CA THR A 5 -5.44 4.09 7.19
C THR A 5 -5.06 2.65 6.84
N ALA A 6 -4.01 2.13 7.50
CA ALA A 6 -3.45 0.80 7.36
C ALA A 6 -3.02 0.23 8.73
N GLN A 7 -3.22 -1.08 8.96
CA GLN A 7 -2.62 -1.83 10.07
C GLN A 7 -1.96 -3.11 9.53
N GLY A 8 -0.83 -3.51 10.12
CA GLY A 8 -0.14 -4.77 9.81
C GLY A 8 1.23 -4.91 10.48
N ASP A 9 1.69 -6.15 10.66
CA ASP A 9 2.94 -6.51 11.35
C ASP A 9 4.16 -6.55 10.41
N ALA A 10 4.17 -5.73 9.36
CA ALA A 10 5.21 -5.79 8.34
C ALA A 10 6.53 -5.19 8.82
N GLU A 11 7.54 -6.05 8.96
CA GLU A 11 8.93 -5.64 9.10
C GLU A 11 9.59 -5.54 7.72
N LEU A 12 10.23 -4.41 7.44
CA LEU A 12 10.95 -4.17 6.20
C LEU A 12 12.45 -3.99 6.48
N ASN A 13 13.26 -4.72 5.74
CA ASN A 13 14.71 -4.71 5.81
C ASN A 13 15.30 -4.08 4.55
N GLY A 14 16.43 -3.40 4.68
CA GLY A 14 17.14 -2.85 3.54
C GLY A 14 18.00 -1.66 3.89
N PHE A 15 18.45 -0.97 2.85
CA PHE A 15 19.30 0.21 2.99
C PHE A 15 18.68 1.37 2.22
N ILE A 16 18.68 2.52 2.88
CA ILE A 16 18.28 3.80 2.30
C ILE A 16 19.45 4.74 2.51
N THR A 17 20.08 5.15 1.42
CA THR A 17 21.08 6.21 1.46
C THR A 17 20.38 7.55 1.33
N LEU A 18 20.62 8.45 2.28
CA LEU A 18 20.12 9.81 2.22
C LEU A 18 21.27 10.80 2.40
N THR A 19 21.11 11.97 1.78
CA THR A 19 21.95 13.15 2.02
C THR A 19 21.06 14.30 2.43
N VAL A 20 21.53 15.16 3.33
CA VAL A 20 20.78 16.38 3.68
C VAL A 20 21.28 17.53 2.82
N LYS A 21 20.36 18.18 2.09
CA LYS A 21 20.64 19.40 1.32
C LYS A 21 19.65 20.48 1.75
N GLU A 22 20.16 21.61 2.21
CA GLU A 22 19.33 22.76 2.64
C GLU A 22 18.25 22.38 3.68
N GLY A 23 18.57 21.42 4.56
CA GLY A 23 17.65 20.93 5.59
C GLY A 23 16.63 19.89 5.11
N LEU A 24 16.64 19.51 3.83
CA LEU A 24 15.78 18.47 3.26
C LEU A 24 16.54 17.15 3.06
N PRO A 25 15.95 15.99 3.43
CA PRO A 25 16.52 14.68 3.13
C PRO A 25 16.31 14.35 1.65
N ILE A 26 17.41 14.20 0.92
CA ILE A 26 17.43 13.74 -0.47
C ILE A 26 17.76 12.26 -0.46
N PHE A 27 16.80 11.44 -0.86
CA PHE A 27 16.93 9.99 -0.90
C PHE A 27 17.58 9.57 -2.22
N GLN A 28 18.69 8.84 -2.14
CA GLN A 28 19.15 8.05 -3.29
C GLN A 28 18.23 6.84 -3.48
N THR A 29 18.37 6.14 -4.61
CA THR A 29 17.60 4.92 -4.86
C THR A 29 17.82 3.91 -3.72
N GLY A 30 16.79 3.73 -2.91
CA GLY A 30 16.74 2.82 -1.78
C GLY A 30 15.81 1.66 -2.06
N HIS A 31 16.12 0.51 -1.45
CA HIS A 31 15.31 -0.70 -1.56
C HIS A 31 15.07 -1.27 -0.17
N LEU A 32 13.80 -1.48 0.14
CA LEU A 32 13.34 -2.21 1.32
C LEU A 32 12.57 -3.45 0.87
N TYR A 33 12.63 -4.50 1.67
CA TYR A 33 11.92 -5.76 1.42
C TYR A 33 11.47 -6.37 2.74
N SER A 34 10.30 -7.01 2.76
CA SER A 34 9.89 -7.80 3.91
C SER A 34 10.80 -9.00 4.10
N THR A 35 10.86 -9.53 5.31
CA THR A 35 11.62 -10.75 5.59
C THR A 35 11.09 -11.90 4.71
N PRO A 36 11.94 -12.55 3.89
CA PRO A 36 11.49 -13.64 3.03
C PRO A 36 10.84 -14.78 3.83
N GLY A 37 9.69 -15.26 3.38
CA GLY A 37 8.94 -16.31 4.07
C GLY A 37 8.16 -15.84 5.30
N VAL A 38 8.28 -14.57 5.69
CA VAL A 38 7.47 -13.95 6.74
C VAL A 38 6.41 -13.07 6.08
N GLY A 39 5.23 -13.65 5.90
CA GLY A 39 4.05 -12.93 5.49
C GLY A 39 3.37 -12.22 6.66
N GLY A 40 2.27 -11.54 6.36
CA GLY A 40 1.44 -10.92 7.38
C GLY A 40 0.12 -10.44 6.79
N ASN A 41 -0.63 -9.69 7.59
CA ASN A 41 -1.92 -9.15 7.18
C ASN A 41 -1.84 -7.63 7.08
N LEU A 42 -2.38 -7.09 6.00
CA LEU A 42 -2.56 -5.67 5.76
C LEU A 42 -4.07 -5.39 5.68
N ARG A 43 -4.53 -4.47 6.54
CA ARG A 43 -5.92 -4.00 6.50
C ARG A 43 -5.95 -2.54 6.14
N LEU A 44 -6.58 -2.24 5.02
CA LEU A 44 -6.78 -0.87 4.57
C LEU A 44 -8.24 -0.50 4.68
N LYS A 45 -8.50 0.74 5.10
CA LYS A 45 -9.86 1.24 5.07
C LYS A 45 -10.35 1.36 3.63
N ARG A 46 -11.60 0.93 3.39
CA ARG A 46 -12.24 1.09 2.09
C ARG A 46 -12.24 2.56 1.68
N GLY A 47 -11.90 2.85 0.42
CA GLY A 47 -11.80 4.20 -0.11
C GLY A 47 -10.53 4.97 0.28
N SER A 48 -9.60 4.37 1.03
CA SER A 48 -8.31 5.00 1.37
C SER A 48 -7.30 4.99 0.23
N LEU A 49 -7.55 4.21 -0.81
CA LEU A 49 -6.70 4.10 -1.99
C LEU A 49 -7.45 4.51 -3.24
N ALA A 50 -6.73 5.17 -4.15
CA ALA A 50 -7.18 5.38 -5.51
C ALA A 50 -7.16 4.03 -6.26
N SER A 51 -8.24 3.26 -6.14
CA SER A 51 -8.45 1.98 -6.84
C SER A 51 -8.74 2.15 -8.34
N GLY A 52 -8.79 3.40 -8.84
CA GLY A 52 -9.36 3.70 -10.15
C GLY A 52 -10.85 3.34 -10.26
N GLY A 53 -11.54 3.15 -9.12
CA GLY A 53 -12.93 2.67 -9.07
C GLY A 53 -13.07 1.15 -9.21
N MET A 54 -11.98 0.39 -9.24
CA MET A 54 -12.05 -1.07 -9.31
C MET A 54 -12.44 -1.66 -7.97
N VAL A 55 -13.71 -2.01 -7.83
CA VAL A 55 -14.30 -2.67 -6.66
C VAL A 55 -13.52 -3.93 -6.25
N LEU A 56 -12.97 -4.67 -7.21
CA LEU A 56 -12.13 -5.84 -6.95
C LEU A 56 -10.92 -5.50 -6.07
N VAL A 57 -10.22 -4.41 -6.39
CA VAL A 57 -9.02 -3.96 -5.66
C VAL A 57 -9.42 -3.48 -4.27
N GLU A 58 -10.50 -2.71 -4.16
CA GLU A 58 -10.99 -2.21 -2.87
C GLU A 58 -11.36 -3.33 -1.90
N GLU A 59 -12.05 -4.36 -2.38
CA GLU A 59 -12.41 -5.50 -1.53
C GLU A 59 -11.20 -6.37 -1.21
N ALA A 60 -10.30 -6.58 -2.17
CA ALA A 60 -9.08 -7.34 -1.95
C ALA A 60 -8.19 -6.72 -0.86
N MET A 61 -8.04 -5.39 -0.86
CA MET A 61 -7.16 -4.68 0.08
C MET A 61 -7.77 -4.44 1.47
N SER A 62 -9.07 -4.66 1.64
CA SER A 62 -9.74 -4.48 2.94
C SER A 62 -9.19 -5.42 4.02
N ASP A 63 -8.74 -6.61 3.64
CA ASP A 63 -8.17 -7.64 4.50
C ASP A 63 -7.28 -8.56 3.66
N PHE A 64 -6.00 -8.19 3.54
CA PHE A 64 -5.07 -8.76 2.58
C PHE A 64 -3.92 -9.48 3.28
N ASN A 65 -3.73 -10.76 3.01
CA ASN A 65 -2.56 -11.50 3.45
C ASN A 65 -1.45 -11.30 2.42
N TYR A 66 -0.37 -10.65 2.82
CA TYR A 66 0.81 -10.51 1.98
C TYR A 66 1.80 -11.64 2.26
N ASP A 67 2.43 -12.15 1.20
CA ASP A 67 3.55 -13.09 1.29
C ASP A 67 4.88 -12.33 1.37
N TRP A 68 4.97 -11.22 0.62
CA TRP A 68 6.11 -10.33 0.66
C TRP A 68 5.75 -8.91 0.20
N VAL A 69 6.56 -7.96 0.66
CA VAL A 69 6.49 -6.54 0.30
C VAL A 69 7.87 -6.11 -0.18
N ARG A 70 7.92 -5.33 -1.26
CA ARG A 70 9.14 -4.65 -1.72
C ARG A 70 8.85 -3.17 -1.93
N VAL A 71 9.63 -2.30 -1.34
CA VAL A 71 9.51 -0.85 -1.51
C VAL A 71 10.77 -0.32 -2.18
N THR A 72 10.61 0.52 -3.19
CA THR A 72 11.69 1.28 -3.80
C THR A 72 11.37 2.75 -3.67
N LEU A 73 12.36 3.56 -3.30
CA LEU A 73 12.16 4.99 -3.14
C LEU A 73 13.37 5.76 -3.63
N GLU A 74 13.14 6.94 -4.17
CA GLU A 74 14.18 7.84 -4.67
C GLU A 74 13.66 9.28 -4.71
N SER A 75 14.56 10.24 -4.48
CA SER A 75 14.27 11.65 -4.66
C SER A 75 14.63 12.13 -6.06
N SER A 76 13.77 12.95 -6.65
CA SER A 76 14.09 13.80 -7.80
C SER A 76 13.98 15.26 -7.36
N GLY A 77 15.13 15.87 -7.03
CA GLY A 77 15.15 17.15 -6.32
C GLY A 77 14.50 17.03 -4.94
N GLU A 78 13.58 17.94 -4.63
CA GLU A 78 12.83 17.96 -3.35
C GLU A 78 11.59 17.05 -3.34
N LYS A 79 11.40 16.27 -4.41
CA LYS A 79 10.25 15.38 -4.57
C LYS A 79 10.67 13.94 -4.30
N LEU A 80 9.88 13.20 -3.55
CA LEU A 80 10.05 11.77 -3.32
C LEU A 80 9.14 10.95 -4.24
N ASN A 81 9.72 9.96 -4.90
CA ASN A 81 9.00 8.90 -5.58
C ASN A 81 9.12 7.62 -4.75
N LEU A 82 7.99 6.93 -4.56
CA LEU A 82 7.93 5.66 -3.86
C LEU A 82 7.11 4.68 -4.68
N THR A 83 7.61 3.45 -4.83
CA THR A 83 6.87 2.34 -5.41
C THR A 83 6.86 1.18 -4.42
N ALA A 84 5.68 0.67 -4.09
CA ALA A 84 5.52 -0.52 -3.27
C ALA A 84 4.91 -1.65 -4.10
N PHE A 85 5.58 -2.79 -4.09
CA PHE A 85 5.10 -4.05 -4.64
C PHE A 85 4.67 -4.94 -3.50
N ILE A 86 3.43 -5.41 -3.52
CA ILE A 86 2.86 -6.24 -2.47
C ILE A 86 2.27 -7.48 -3.14
N ASN A 87 2.85 -8.64 -2.86
CA ASN A 87 2.33 -9.91 -3.32
C ASN A 87 1.52 -10.58 -2.23
N GLY A 88 0.41 -11.18 -2.60
CA GLY A 88 -0.38 -11.99 -1.68
C GLY A 88 -1.78 -12.23 -2.19
N ALA A 89 -2.71 -12.49 -1.27
CA ALA A 89 -4.10 -12.76 -1.58
C ALA A 89 -5.03 -12.17 -0.51
N PRO A 90 -6.30 -11.89 -0.84
CA PRO A 90 -7.29 -11.56 0.16
C PRO A 90 -7.40 -12.67 1.20
N ALA A 91 -7.48 -12.30 2.49
CA ALA A 91 -7.56 -13.27 3.58
C ALA A 91 -8.84 -14.12 3.53
N ARG A 92 -9.85 -13.65 2.80
CA ARG A 92 -11.17 -14.27 2.65
C ARG A 92 -11.67 -14.10 1.24
N LYS A 93 -12.55 -15.01 0.81
CA LYS A 93 -13.32 -14.85 -0.43
C LYS A 93 -13.98 -13.47 -0.48
N LEU A 94 -14.02 -12.89 -1.67
CA LEU A 94 -14.53 -11.55 -1.91
C LEU A 94 -16.05 -11.57 -2.06
N PRO A 95 -16.78 -10.59 -1.49
CA PRO A 95 -18.23 -10.43 -1.65
C PRO A 95 -18.56 -9.83 -3.02
N LEU A 96 -18.10 -10.50 -4.08
CA LEU A 96 -18.19 -10.06 -5.46
C LEU A 96 -18.85 -11.12 -6.32
N VAL A 97 -19.43 -10.66 -7.43
CA VAL A 97 -19.94 -11.49 -8.52
C VAL A 97 -19.49 -10.87 -9.84
N TYR A 98 -19.19 -11.72 -10.82
CA TYR A 98 -18.86 -11.25 -12.17
C TYR A 98 -20.14 -10.88 -12.91
N ASP A 99 -20.24 -9.63 -13.37
CA ASP A 99 -21.32 -9.15 -14.22
C ASP A 99 -20.88 -9.29 -15.69
N PRO A 100 -21.45 -10.25 -16.45
CA PRO A 100 -21.06 -10.47 -17.84
C PRO A 100 -21.47 -9.31 -18.76
N GLY A 101 -22.49 -8.53 -18.42
CA GLY A 101 -22.93 -7.39 -19.21
C GLY A 101 -21.94 -6.22 -19.14
N LYS A 102 -21.37 -5.99 -17.96
CA LYS A 102 -20.35 -4.96 -17.72
C LYS A 102 -18.92 -5.46 -17.89
N ARG A 103 -18.74 -6.77 -17.97
CA ARG A 103 -17.44 -7.45 -18.02
C ARG A 103 -16.53 -7.09 -16.84
N GLU A 104 -17.13 -6.90 -15.66
CA GLU A 104 -16.44 -6.47 -14.44
C GLU A 104 -16.95 -7.22 -13.21
N PHE A 105 -16.22 -7.11 -12.10
CA PHE A 105 -16.70 -7.57 -10.80
C PHE A 105 -17.50 -6.47 -10.11
N VAL A 106 -18.72 -6.81 -9.70
CA VAL A 106 -19.59 -5.94 -8.91
C VAL A 106 -19.79 -6.52 -7.52
N ARG A 107 -20.20 -5.67 -6.56
CA ARG A 107 -20.53 -6.11 -5.20
C ARG A 107 -21.72 -7.07 -5.23
N GLU A 108 -21.60 -8.16 -4.51
CA GLU A 108 -22.70 -9.10 -4.33
C GLU A 108 -23.73 -8.48 -3.35
N PRO A 109 -25.01 -8.30 -3.73
CA PRO A 109 -25.99 -7.55 -2.94
C PRO A 109 -26.33 -8.15 -1.57
N GLN A 110 -26.23 -9.47 -1.41
CA GLN A 110 -26.48 -10.20 -0.18
C GLN A 110 -25.20 -10.35 0.69
N GLY A 111 -24.07 -9.78 0.26
CA GLY A 111 -22.76 -9.92 0.90
C GLY A 111 -22.12 -11.31 0.78
N LYS A 112 -22.64 -12.20 -0.06
CA LYS A 112 -22.13 -13.57 -0.21
C LYS A 112 -20.72 -13.56 -0.82
N ARG A 113 -19.78 -14.17 -0.10
CA ARG A 113 -18.37 -14.28 -0.50
C ARG A 113 -18.14 -15.46 -1.44
N SER A 114 -18.27 -15.22 -2.75
CA SER A 114 -18.25 -16.27 -3.77
C SER A 114 -16.95 -16.30 -4.58
N VAL A 115 -16.26 -15.17 -4.71
CA VAL A 115 -15.05 -15.05 -5.53
C VAL A 115 -13.82 -15.40 -4.70
N ASP A 116 -13.06 -16.38 -5.17
CA ASP A 116 -11.83 -16.86 -4.54
C ASP A 116 -10.64 -16.40 -5.37
N LEU A 117 -9.98 -15.32 -4.91
CA LEU A 117 -8.85 -14.73 -5.59
C LEU A 117 -7.56 -15.34 -5.03
N LYS A 118 -6.88 -16.17 -5.83
CA LYS A 118 -5.73 -16.97 -5.40
C LYS A 118 -4.44 -16.18 -5.22
N GLY A 119 -4.35 -15.00 -5.81
CA GLY A 119 -3.21 -14.12 -5.66
C GLY A 119 -3.33 -12.89 -6.53
N LEU A 120 -2.62 -11.84 -6.15
CA LEU A 120 -2.38 -10.66 -6.95
C LEU A 120 -1.05 -10.01 -6.54
N LEU A 121 -0.42 -9.39 -7.52
CA LEU A 121 0.66 -8.44 -7.31
C LEU A 121 0.06 -7.03 -7.38
N LEU A 122 0.10 -6.33 -6.26
CA LEU A 122 -0.28 -4.92 -6.18
C LEU A 122 0.96 -4.06 -6.39
N GLU A 123 0.85 -3.09 -7.28
CA GLU A 123 1.87 -2.06 -7.48
C GLU A 123 1.27 -0.70 -7.13
N LEU A 124 1.74 -0.11 -6.04
CA LEU A 124 1.34 1.22 -5.59
C LEU A 124 2.45 2.20 -5.94
N ARG A 125 2.14 3.19 -6.78
CA ARG A 125 3.08 4.23 -7.20
C ARG A 125 2.65 5.57 -6.59
N PHE A 126 3.51 6.11 -5.75
CA PHE A 126 3.39 7.48 -5.24
C PHE A 126 4.47 8.31 -5.93
N ARG A 127 4.03 9.32 -6.69
CA ARG A 127 4.92 10.17 -7.48
C ARG A 127 4.93 11.56 -6.92
N GLU A 128 6.09 12.18 -6.99
CA GLU A 128 6.26 13.60 -6.73
C GLU A 128 5.79 14.08 -5.35
N ILE A 129 5.94 13.24 -4.30
CA ILE A 129 5.59 13.62 -2.93
C ILE A 129 6.50 14.77 -2.50
N ASP A 130 5.91 15.90 -2.13
CA ASP A 130 6.64 17.04 -1.59
C ASP A 130 7.22 16.69 -0.21
N LEU A 131 8.56 16.59 -0.13
CA LEU A 131 9.26 16.24 1.10
C LEU A 131 9.10 17.29 2.20
N LYS A 132 9.03 18.57 1.84
CA LYS A 132 8.84 19.65 2.80
C LYS A 132 7.43 19.60 3.41
N ALA A 133 6.42 19.33 2.59
CA ALA A 133 5.06 19.09 3.06
C ALA A 133 4.99 17.88 3.98
N LEU A 134 5.67 16.78 3.62
CA LEU A 134 5.73 15.56 4.44
C LEU A 134 6.34 15.83 5.83
N LEU A 135 7.46 16.56 5.89
CA LEU A 135 8.17 16.85 7.13
C LEU A 135 7.45 17.88 8.02
N SER A 136 6.85 18.90 7.42
CA SER A 136 6.06 19.90 8.15
C SER A 136 4.75 19.31 8.71
N GLY A 137 4.15 18.34 8.02
CA GLY A 137 3.01 17.57 8.53
C GLY A 137 3.35 16.64 9.70
N GLY A 138 4.61 16.18 9.81
CA GLY A 138 5.09 15.23 10.81
C GLY A 138 5.63 15.85 12.12
N SER A 139 5.69 17.17 12.24
CA SER A 139 6.40 17.89 13.32
C SER A 139 5.71 17.87 14.71
N ARG A 140 4.83 16.89 14.97
CA ARG A 140 4.19 16.67 16.29
C ARG A 140 4.26 15.21 16.72
N VAL A 141 5.45 14.61 16.66
CA VAL A 141 5.74 13.44 17.49
C VAL A 141 6.20 13.96 18.84
N GLN A 142 5.24 14.12 19.77
CA GLN A 142 5.55 14.32 21.18
C GLN A 142 6.04 12.99 21.74
N TRP A 143 7.32 12.88 22.02
CA TRP A 143 7.84 11.86 22.91
C TRP A 143 7.41 12.23 24.34
N ARG A 144 6.64 11.34 24.97
CA ARG A 144 6.41 11.34 26.41
C ARG A 144 7.36 10.33 27.04
#